data_AF-C8NAG9-F1
#
_entry.id   AF-C8NAG9-F1
#
_cell.length_a   1.000
_cell.length_b   1.000
_cell.length_c   1.000
_cell.angle_alpha   90.00
_cell.angle_beta   90.00
_cell.angle_gamma   90.00
#
_symmetry.space_group_name_H-M   'P 1'
#
loop_
_entity.id
_entity.type
_entity.pdbx_description
1 polymer ?
#
loop_
_entity_poly.entity_id
_entity_poly.type
_entity_poly.pdbx_seq_one_letter_code
_entity_poly.pdbx_strand_id
1 'polypeptide(L)'
;MLVNKKANKLSLQIDDEKEMWISKKTVLRPDATLETQVYRKFVHTMREAEVYIRDFFKRGLNIIQQYYHWQDEEELLTNMPMNLEGFVGIGYCLSRVILHDFDFVRRYINDEIKTIAPKSTSIHEIKRMLPVWEKNYLETGSVFGK
;
A
#
# COMPACT_ATOMS: atom_id res chain seq x y z
N MET A 1 -6.73 12.34 -5.49
CA MET A 1 -5.64 11.49 -4.97
C MET A 1 -5.42 11.85 -3.51
N LEU A 2 -5.61 10.90 -2.59
CA LEU A 2 -5.31 11.13 -1.17
C LEU A 2 -3.90 10.59 -0.87
N VAL A 3 -3.06 11.43 -0.28
CA VAL A 3 -1.64 11.15 -0.03
C VAL A 3 -1.36 11.32 1.46
N ASN A 4 -0.74 10.32 2.09
CA ASN A 4 -0.20 10.50 3.44
C ASN A 4 1.09 11.31 3.33
N LYS A 5 1.13 12.50 3.95
CA LYS A 5 2.27 13.43 3.83
C LYS A 5 3.57 12.82 4.35
N LYS A 6 3.50 12.06 5.45
CA LYS A 6 4.67 11.42 6.06
C LYS A 6 5.22 10.31 5.17
N ALA A 7 4.36 9.40 4.72
CA ALA A 7 4.73 8.32 3.82
C ALA A 7 5.30 8.88 2.49
N ASN A 8 4.68 9.92 1.93
CA ASN A 8 5.19 10.59 0.72
C ASN A 8 6.55 11.27 0.96
N LYS A 9 6.77 11.87 2.13
CA LYS A 9 8.07 12.44 2.48
C LYS A 9 9.16 11.36 2.56
N LEU A 10 8.85 10.15 3.01
CA LEU A 10 9.78 9.02 2.94
C LEU A 10 9.99 8.53 1.50
N SER A 11 8.94 8.50 0.67
CA SER A 11 9.03 8.18 -0.77
C SER A 11 10.14 8.97 -1.44
N LEU A 12 10.11 10.29 -1.24
CA LEU A 12 11.02 11.24 -1.87
C LEU A 12 12.48 11.05 -1.42
N GLN A 13 12.73 10.25 -0.38
CA GLN A 13 14.09 9.91 0.07
C GLN A 13 14.61 8.60 -0.55
N ILE A 14 13.73 7.82 -1.19
CA ILE A 14 14.07 6.53 -1.82
C ILE A 14 13.86 6.52 -3.34
N ASP A 15 13.03 7.42 -3.89
CA ASP A 15 12.75 7.54 -5.31
C ASP A 15 12.26 8.96 -5.65
N ASP A 16 12.50 9.45 -6.86
CA ASP A 16 12.03 10.75 -7.37
C ASP A 16 10.54 10.70 -7.81
N GLU A 17 9.92 9.52 -7.80
CA GLU A 17 8.50 9.37 -8.11
C GLU A 17 7.58 9.89 -6.98
N LYS A 18 6.71 10.83 -7.36
CA LYS A 18 5.83 11.62 -6.46
C LYS A 18 4.54 10.93 -6.04
N GLU A 19 4.36 9.65 -6.35
CA GLU A 19 3.05 9.00 -6.25
C GLU A 19 3.04 7.87 -5.21
N MET A 20 3.25 8.22 -3.94
CA MET A 20 2.92 7.31 -2.84
C MET A 20 1.48 7.49 -2.38
N TRP A 21 0.65 6.57 -2.84
CA TRP A 21 -0.75 6.46 -2.45
C TRP A 21 -0.87 5.64 -1.18
N ILE A 22 -1.77 6.03 -0.27
CA ILE A 22 -2.01 5.28 0.97
C ILE A 22 -2.50 3.86 0.64
N SER A 23 -3.23 3.65 -0.44
CA SER A 23 -3.40 2.32 -1.04
C SER A 23 -4.17 2.45 -2.36
N LYS A 24 -3.75 1.68 -3.36
CA LYS A 24 -4.52 1.39 -4.57
C LYS A 24 -4.95 -0.07 -4.48
N LYS A 25 -6.24 -0.34 -4.28
CA LYS A 25 -6.77 -1.70 -4.38
C LYS A 25 -7.56 -1.86 -5.66
N THR A 26 -7.09 -2.74 -6.54
CA THR A 26 -7.85 -3.12 -7.73
C THR A 26 -9.05 -3.95 -7.28
N VAL A 27 -10.26 -3.52 -7.63
CA VAL A 27 -11.50 -4.23 -7.31
C VAL A 27 -11.68 -5.37 -8.30
N LEU A 28 -11.05 -6.51 -8.02
CA LEU A 28 -11.09 -7.71 -8.85
C LEU A 28 -12.36 -8.53 -8.60
N ARG A 29 -12.83 -9.23 -9.63
CA ARG A 29 -14.04 -10.05 -9.60
C ARG A 29 -14.00 -11.07 -8.44
N PRO A 30 -15.15 -11.52 -7.93
CA PRO A 30 -15.22 -12.53 -6.86
C PRO A 30 -14.48 -13.84 -7.15
N ASP A 31 -14.24 -14.17 -8.43
CA ASP A 31 -13.61 -15.40 -8.91
C ASP A 31 -12.24 -15.19 -9.58
N ALA A 32 -11.63 -14.01 -9.42
CA ALA A 32 -10.36 -13.70 -10.07
C ALA A 32 -9.22 -14.60 -9.56
N THR A 33 -8.58 -15.33 -10.46
CA THR A 33 -7.44 -16.21 -10.13
C THR A 33 -6.09 -15.52 -10.18
N LEU A 34 -6.01 -14.30 -10.73
CA LEU A 34 -4.80 -13.47 -10.80
C LEU A 34 -5.12 -12.02 -10.42
N GLU A 35 -4.26 -11.41 -9.60
CA GLU A 35 -4.47 -10.07 -9.07
C GLU A 35 -4.48 -8.93 -10.13
N THR A 36 -4.10 -9.24 -11.37
CA THR A 36 -3.90 -8.25 -12.45
C THR A 36 -5.05 -8.17 -13.46
N GLN A 37 -6.10 -8.99 -13.33
CA GLN A 37 -7.21 -9.02 -14.30
C GLN A 37 -8.26 -7.94 -13.99
N VAL A 38 -8.09 -6.75 -14.57
CA VAL A 38 -8.95 -5.58 -14.27
C VAL A 38 -10.34 -5.67 -14.94
N TYR A 39 -10.50 -6.33 -16.09
CA TYR A 39 -11.82 -6.52 -16.72
C TYR A 39 -11.84 -7.79 -17.60
N ARG A 40 -12.90 -8.61 -17.52
CA ARG A 40 -13.02 -9.81 -18.39
C ARG A 40 -14.44 -10.24 -18.80
N LYS A 41 -15.49 -9.46 -18.57
CA LYS A 41 -16.80 -9.76 -19.19
C LYS A 41 -17.21 -8.57 -20.05
N PHE A 42 -17.22 -8.78 -21.37
CA PHE A 42 -18.01 -7.92 -22.24
C PHE A 42 -19.47 -8.14 -21.86
N VAL A 43 -20.12 -7.08 -21.36
CA VAL A 43 -21.55 -7.08 -21.13
C VAL A 43 -22.21 -6.72 -22.46
N HIS A 44 -23.18 -7.52 -22.89
CA HIS A 44 -23.80 -7.36 -24.20
C HIS A 44 -25.22 -6.80 -24.09
N THR A 45 -25.72 -6.62 -22.87
CA THR A 45 -27.03 -6.04 -22.59
C THR A 45 -26.95 -4.97 -21.50
N MET A 46 -27.88 -4.01 -21.52
CA MET A 46 -27.99 -2.96 -20.50
C MET A 46 -28.24 -3.55 -19.10
N ARG A 47 -29.02 -4.62 -19.00
CA ARG A 47 -29.31 -5.28 -17.72
C ARG A 47 -28.05 -5.92 -17.12
N GLU A 48 -27.24 -6.59 -17.92
CA GLU A 48 -25.97 -7.15 -17.45
C GLU A 48 -24.97 -6.05 -17.05
N ALA A 49 -24.95 -4.94 -17.79
CA ALA A 49 -24.12 -3.79 -17.46
C ALA A 49 -24.52 -3.18 -16.10
N GLU A 50 -25.81 -3.00 -15.84
CA GLU A 50 -26.30 -2.47 -14.56
C GLU A 50 -25.87 -3.36 -13.39
N VAL A 51 -26.09 -4.69 -13.48
CA VAL A 51 -25.70 -5.65 -12.45
C VAL A 51 -24.19 -5.58 -12.18
N TYR A 52 -23.38 -5.54 -13.25
CA TYR A 52 -21.93 -5.48 -13.14
C TYR A 52 -21.44 -4.18 -12.47
N ILE A 53 -22.01 -3.04 -12.84
CA ILE A 53 -21.66 -1.73 -12.26
C ILE A 53 -22.03 -1.67 -10.78
N ARG A 54 -23.23 -2.15 -10.41
CA ARG A 54 -23.67 -2.18 -8.99
C ARG A 54 -22.76 -3.04 -8.13
N ASP A 55 -22.39 -4.23 -8.61
CA ASP A 55 -21.46 -5.11 -7.91
C ASP A 55 -20.07 -4.45 -7.73
N PHE A 56 -19.55 -3.80 -8.78
CA PHE A 56 -18.30 -3.06 -8.71
C PHE A 56 -18.31 -1.99 -7.60
N PHE A 57 -19.34 -1.15 -7.56
CA PHE A 57 -19.47 -0.12 -6.51
C PHE A 57 -19.65 -0.74 -5.12
N LYS A 58 -20.42 -1.83 -4.99
CA LYS A 58 -20.60 -2.52 -3.71
C LYS A 58 -19.27 -3.05 -3.17
N ARG A 59 -18.44 -3.66 -4.01
CA ARG A 59 -17.09 -4.12 -3.64
C ARG A 59 -16.17 -2.95 -3.27
N GLY A 60 -16.21 -1.86 -4.03
CA GLY A 60 -15.46 -0.64 -3.72
C GLY A 60 -15.83 -0.06 -2.35
N LEU A 61 -17.13 0.05 -2.06
CA LEU A 61 -17.62 0.52 -0.75
C LEU A 61 -17.17 -0.39 0.40
N ASN A 62 -17.23 -1.72 0.20
CA ASN A 62 -16.77 -2.66 1.20
C ASN A 62 -15.27 -2.49 1.52
N ILE A 63 -14.43 -2.25 0.52
CA ILE A 63 -13.00 -1.95 0.73
C ILE A 63 -12.81 -0.67 1.54
N ILE A 64 -13.55 0.39 1.21
CA ILE A 64 -13.49 1.65 1.96
C ILE A 64 -13.87 1.41 3.42
N GLN A 65 -14.97 0.71 3.66
CA GLN A 65 -15.47 0.40 5.01
C GLN A 65 -14.54 -0.51 5.81
N GLN A 66 -13.84 -1.43 5.14
CA GLN A 66 -12.94 -2.39 5.80
C GLN A 66 -11.57 -1.82 6.16
N TYR A 67 -11.04 -0.91 5.36
CA TYR A 67 -9.62 -0.53 5.44
C TYR A 67 -9.38 0.97 5.61
N TYR A 68 -10.36 1.82 5.36
CA TYR A 68 -10.20 3.27 5.36
C TYR A 68 -11.05 3.91 6.45
N HIS A 69 -10.68 3.64 7.70
CA HIS A 69 -11.17 4.38 8.86
C HIS A 69 -10.40 5.71 8.94
N TRP A 70 -11.13 6.83 8.83
CA TRP A 70 -10.53 8.17 8.65
C TRP A 70 -10.37 8.95 9.96
N GLN A 71 -10.59 8.31 11.10
CA GLN A 71 -10.58 9.01 12.39
C GLN A 71 -9.16 9.16 12.95
N ASP A 72 -8.26 8.27 12.56
CA ASP A 72 -6.88 8.25 13.06
C ASP A 72 -5.87 7.84 11.96
N GLU A 73 -4.71 8.50 11.96
CA GLU A 73 -3.65 8.25 10.97
C GLU A 73 -2.99 6.89 11.21
N GLU A 74 -2.77 6.52 12.47
CA GLU A 74 -2.15 5.24 12.83
C GLU A 74 -3.08 4.06 12.48
N GLU A 75 -4.38 4.18 12.75
CA GLU A 75 -5.40 3.21 12.36
C GLU A 75 -5.45 3.04 10.82
N LEU A 76 -5.43 4.14 10.07
CA LEU A 76 -5.43 4.12 8.61
C LEU A 76 -4.19 3.40 8.05
N LEU A 77 -3.00 3.70 8.58
CA LEU A 77 -1.75 3.09 8.11
C LEU A 77 -1.65 1.61 8.53
N THR A 78 -2.20 1.26 9.69
CA THR A 78 -2.18 -0.10 10.23
C THR A 78 -3.10 -1.02 9.45
N ASN A 79 -4.31 -0.55 9.13
CA ASN A 79 -5.35 -1.29 8.41
C ASN A 79 -5.19 -1.19 6.89
N MET A 80 -4.14 -0.55 6.39
CA MET A 80 -3.86 -0.53 4.95
C MET A 80 -3.87 -1.96 4.40
N PRO A 81 -4.62 -2.24 3.31
CA PRO A 81 -4.75 -3.60 2.82
C PRO A 81 -3.39 -4.10 2.34
N MET A 82 -2.84 -5.08 3.05
CA MET A 82 -1.56 -5.68 2.73
C MET A 82 -1.70 -6.67 1.57
N ASN A 83 -1.37 -6.23 0.36
CA ASN A 83 -1.21 -7.10 -0.80
C ASN A 83 0.29 -7.23 -1.08
N LEU A 84 0.89 -8.36 -0.68
CA LEU A 84 2.32 -8.40 -0.39
C LEU A 84 3.28 -8.17 -1.57
N GLU A 85 2.89 -8.24 -2.86
CA GLU A 85 3.42 -7.23 -3.80
C GLU A 85 2.65 -7.10 -5.14
N GLY A 86 2.67 -5.87 -5.65
CA GLY A 86 2.19 -5.26 -6.90
C GLY A 86 2.60 -3.77 -6.79
N PHE A 87 1.88 -2.81 -7.40
CA PHE A 87 2.23 -1.36 -7.30
C PHE A 87 2.20 -0.74 -5.88
N VAL A 88 1.82 -1.47 -4.83
CA VAL A 88 1.57 -0.94 -3.47
C VAL A 88 2.53 -1.43 -2.39
N GLY A 89 3.43 -2.38 -2.70
CA GLY A 89 4.30 -3.03 -1.70
C GLY A 89 5.24 -2.06 -0.97
N ILE A 90 5.92 -1.19 -1.73
CA ILE A 90 6.76 -0.11 -1.18
C ILE A 90 5.95 0.86 -0.31
N GLY A 91 4.73 1.18 -0.74
CA GLY A 91 3.77 2.01 -0.01
C GLY A 91 3.53 1.51 1.42
N TYR A 92 3.24 0.21 1.52
CA TYR A 92 3.00 -0.48 2.78
C TYR A 92 4.29 -0.63 3.62
N CYS A 93 5.43 -0.91 2.99
CA CYS A 93 6.70 -0.96 3.70
C CYS A 93 7.01 0.38 4.38
N LEU A 94 6.80 1.50 3.68
CA LEU A 94 7.02 2.82 4.24
C LEU A 94 5.97 3.25 5.27
N SER A 95 4.73 2.75 5.19
CA SER A 95 3.77 2.98 6.28
C SER A 95 4.23 2.31 7.57
N ARG A 96 4.86 1.12 7.49
CA ARG A 96 5.45 0.44 8.64
C ARG A 96 6.63 1.19 9.24
N VAL A 97 7.41 1.90 8.42
CA VAL A 97 8.43 2.85 8.92
C VAL A 97 7.78 3.99 9.72
N ILE A 98 6.69 4.59 9.22
CA ILE A 98 5.96 5.65 9.93
C ILE A 98 5.38 5.16 11.26
N LEU A 99 4.91 3.91 11.29
CA LEU A 99 4.40 3.24 12.49
C LEU A 99 5.51 2.70 13.40
N HIS A 100 6.78 2.94 13.05
CA HIS A 100 7.96 2.51 13.82
C HIS A 100 8.09 0.98 13.95
N ASP A 101 7.44 0.22 13.07
CA ASP A 101 7.56 -1.23 12.97
C ASP A 101 8.78 -1.60 12.12
N PHE A 102 9.97 -1.26 12.64
CA PHE A 102 11.24 -1.50 11.94
C PHE A 102 11.54 -3.00 11.79
N ASP A 103 11.04 -3.84 12.70
CA ASP A 103 11.17 -5.30 12.61
C ASP A 103 10.48 -5.85 11.37
N PHE A 104 9.24 -5.43 11.11
CA PHE A 104 8.57 -5.76 9.85
C PHE A 104 9.38 -5.31 8.64
N VAL A 105 9.86 -4.06 8.65
CA VAL A 105 10.61 -3.49 7.51
C VAL A 105 11.88 -4.30 7.23
N ARG A 106 12.65 -4.68 8.26
CA ARG A 106 13.84 -5.54 8.12
C ARG A 106 13.49 -6.89 7.48
N ARG A 107 12.42 -7.54 7.96
CA ARG A 107 11.97 -8.83 7.41
C ARG A 107 11.49 -8.71 5.96
N TYR A 108 10.79 -7.63 5.63
CA TYR A 108 10.29 -7.37 4.28
C TYR A 108 11.43 -7.17 3.28
N ILE A 109 12.40 -6.30 3.59
CA ILE A 109 13.50 -5.98 2.67
C ILE A 109 14.52 -7.12 2.52
N ASN A 110 14.65 -7.99 3.52
CA ASN A 110 15.59 -9.12 3.51
C ASN A 110 14.98 -10.44 2.99
N ASP A 111 13.85 -10.36 2.28
CA ASP A 111 13.20 -11.54 1.68
C ASP A 111 12.68 -12.60 2.66
N GLU A 112 12.57 -12.27 3.93
CA GLU A 112 11.95 -13.14 4.94
C GLU A 112 10.41 -13.15 4.83
N ILE A 113 9.83 -12.10 4.22
CA ILE A 113 8.41 -12.04 3.87
C ILE A 113 8.27 -12.35 2.38
N LYS A 114 7.58 -13.46 2.08
CA LYS A 114 7.24 -13.86 0.71
C LYS A 114 6.09 -13.02 0.17
N THR A 115 6.23 -12.60 -1.09
CA THR A 115 5.28 -11.74 -1.79
C THR A 115 4.66 -12.49 -2.97
N ILE A 116 3.46 -12.05 -3.40
CA ILE A 116 2.72 -12.71 -4.48
C ILE A 116 3.34 -12.36 -5.86
N ALA A 117 3.93 -11.17 -5.99
CA ALA A 117 4.73 -10.75 -7.14
C ALA A 117 6.18 -10.44 -6.71
N PRO A 118 7.14 -10.36 -7.64
CA PRO A 118 8.51 -9.95 -7.34
C PRO A 118 8.57 -8.58 -6.69
N LYS A 119 9.59 -8.37 -5.85
CA LYS A 119 9.77 -7.10 -5.17
C LYS A 119 10.34 -6.00 -6.05
N SER A 120 9.90 -4.78 -5.83
CA SER A 120 10.43 -3.58 -6.46
C SER A 120 11.91 -3.43 -6.15
N THR A 121 12.66 -2.96 -7.14
CA THR A 121 14.08 -2.65 -6.99
C THR A 121 14.35 -1.53 -5.99
N SER A 122 13.35 -0.67 -5.69
CA SER A 122 13.44 0.40 -4.69
C SER A 122 13.70 -0.11 -3.26
N ILE A 123 13.58 -1.41 -3.00
CA ILE A 123 13.96 -2.01 -1.71
C ILE A 123 15.43 -1.75 -1.35
N HIS A 124 16.32 -1.65 -2.32
CA HIS A 124 17.74 -1.34 -2.07
C HIS A 124 17.91 0.03 -1.40
N GLU A 125 17.08 1.00 -1.80
CA GLU A 125 17.08 2.35 -1.25
C GLU A 125 16.50 2.33 0.18
N ILE A 126 15.44 1.56 0.43
CA ILE A 126 14.90 1.33 1.77
C ILE A 126 15.96 0.69 2.69
N LYS A 127 16.70 -0.32 2.20
CA LYS A 127 17.81 -0.93 2.96
C LYS A 127 18.86 0.10 3.36
N ARG A 128 19.20 1.03 2.47
CA ARG A 128 20.17 2.10 2.75
C ARG A 128 19.64 3.11 3.77
N MET A 129 18.36 3.46 3.68
CA MET A 129 17.74 4.50 4.51
C MET A 129 17.27 4.02 5.89
N LEU A 130 16.96 2.73 6.04
CA LEU A 130 16.41 2.18 7.27
C LEU A 130 17.24 2.51 8.53
N PRO A 131 18.58 2.34 8.55
CA PRO A 131 19.39 2.70 9.72
C PRO A 131 19.31 4.20 10.06
N VAL A 132 19.12 5.06 9.05
CA VAL A 132 18.99 6.51 9.24
C VAL A 132 17.65 6.83 9.89
N TRP A 133 16.55 6.25 9.40
CA TRP A 133 15.22 6.46 9.97
C TRP A 133 15.10 5.93 11.40
N GLU A 134 15.69 4.76 11.66
CA GLU A 134 15.72 4.14 12.99
C GLU A 134 16.52 5.02 13.97
N LYS A 135 17.71 5.47 13.56
CA LYS A 135 18.51 6.41 14.36
C LYS A 135 17.75 7.71 14.65
N ASN A 136 17.14 8.31 13.62
CA ASN A 136 16.35 9.53 13.77
C ASN A 136 15.23 9.35 14.79
N TYR A 137 14.49 8.24 14.70
CA TYR A 137 13.41 7.94 15.64
C TYR A 137 13.93 7.80 17.08
N LEU A 138 15.04 7.08 17.28
CA LEU A 138 15.65 6.92 18.61
C LEU A 138 16.13 8.27 19.21
N GLU A 139 16.61 9.19 18.37
CA GLU A 139 17.15 10.48 18.83
C GLU A 139 16.07 11.56 19.02
N THR A 140 15.01 11.55 18.21
CA THR A 140 14.05 12.67 18.14
C THR A 140 12.59 12.27 18.33
N GLY A 141 12.29 10.97 18.39
CA GLY A 141 10.92 10.46 18.33
C GLY A 141 10.28 10.56 16.94
N SER A 142 11.04 10.93 15.90
CA SER A 142 10.56 11.10 14.53
C SER A 142 11.51 10.46 13.53
N VAL A 143 11.00 9.63 12.63
CA VAL A 143 11.80 9.01 11.54
C VAL A 143 12.42 10.03 10.58
N PHE A 144 11.93 11.27 10.58
CA PHE A 144 12.45 12.35 9.74
C PHE A 144 13.63 13.10 10.35
N GLY A 145 13.96 12.86 11.63
CA GLY A 145 14.96 13.63 12.36
C GLY A 145 14.41 14.96 12.89
N LYS A 146 15.31 15.88 13.23
CA LYS A 146 14.99 17.27 13.61
C LYS A 146 14.70 18.13 12.39
#